data_AF-A0A960HNR6-F1
#
_entry.id   AF-A0A960HNR6-F1
#
_cell.length_a   1.000
_cell.length_b   1.000
_cell.length_c   1.000
_cell.angle_alpha   90.00
_cell.angle_beta   90.00
_cell.angle_gamma   90.00
#
_symmetry.space_group_name_H-M   'P 1'
#
loop_
_entity.id
_entity.type
_entity.pdbx_description
1 polymer ?
#
loop_
_entity_poly.entity_id
_entity_poly.type
_entity_poly.pdbx_seq_one_letter_code
_entity_poly.pdbx_strand_id
1 'polypeptide(L)'
;MATPNLDRLAGRGVRLTNFHTTAICSPTRACLLTGRNHHRVGMGMLPDLPMRHPGYTGAIGDDAATIAQVLRDEGYATFAVGKWHLTPRDQRSPSGPFDTWPLGKGFDRFYGFLGGDANQWAPELIRDQTYVDPPRGPEEGYHLSEDL
;
A
#
# COMPACT_ATOMS: atom_id res chain seq x y z
N MET A 1 19.36 -17.52 -9.05
CA MET A 1 18.74 -16.19 -9.24
C MET A 1 19.81 -15.15 -8.94
N ALA A 2 19.98 -14.12 -9.78
CA ALA A 2 20.98 -13.09 -9.56
C ALA A 2 20.30 -11.84 -8.98
N THR A 3 20.69 -11.42 -7.77
CA THR A 3 20.11 -10.26 -7.07
C THR A 3 21.20 -9.27 -6.63
N PRO A 4 22.08 -8.81 -7.54
CA PRO A 4 23.32 -8.12 -7.19
C PRO A 4 23.11 -6.86 -6.35
N ASN A 5 22.02 -6.13 -6.58
CA ASN A 5 21.68 -4.94 -5.79
C ASN A 5 21.27 -5.28 -4.35
N LEU A 6 20.50 -6.36 -4.14
CA LEU A 6 20.11 -6.83 -2.81
C LEU A 6 21.30 -7.46 -2.08
N ASP A 7 22.15 -8.21 -2.79
CA ASP A 7 23.35 -8.84 -2.22
C ASP A 7 24.32 -7.76 -1.71
N ARG A 8 24.50 -6.68 -2.48
CA ARG A 8 25.31 -5.52 -2.09
C ARG A 8 24.74 -4.79 -0.88
N LEU A 9 23.41 -4.66 -0.77
CA LEU A 9 22.75 -4.06 0.40
C LEU A 9 22.94 -4.94 1.65
N ALA A 10 22.75 -6.25 1.51
CA ALA A 10 22.91 -7.20 2.59
C ALA A 10 24.37 -7.28 3.10
N GLY A 11 25.36 -7.18 2.19
CA GLY A 11 26.78 -7.19 2.55
C GLY A 11 27.26 -5.91 3.26
N ARG A 12 26.49 -4.82 3.22
CA ARG A 12 26.83 -3.51 3.81
C ARG A 12 25.89 -3.08 4.95
N GLY A 13 24.93 -3.91 5.32
CA GLY A 13 23.88 -3.58 6.28
C GLY A 13 23.57 -4.71 7.25
N VAL A 14 22.43 -4.60 7.92
CA VAL A 14 21.94 -5.64 8.83
C VAL A 14 21.03 -6.58 8.06
N ARG A 15 21.31 -7.89 8.14
CA ARG A 15 20.43 -8.94 7.61
C ARG A 15 19.66 -9.59 8.75
N LEU A 16 18.34 -9.42 8.75
CA LEU A 16 17.46 -10.08 9.70
C LEU A 16 17.29 -11.55 9.27
N THR A 17 17.66 -12.48 10.15
CA THR A 17 17.54 -13.93 9.90
C THR A 17 16.23 -14.51 10.40
N ASN A 18 15.47 -13.74 11.18
CA ASN A 18 14.17 -14.14 11.73
C ASN A 18 13.19 -12.96 11.65
N PHE A 19 12.75 -12.63 10.43
CA PHE A 19 11.77 -11.58 10.17
C PHE A 19 10.41 -12.20 9.84
N HIS A 20 9.35 -11.72 10.48
CA HIS A 20 8.01 -12.27 10.34
C HIS A 20 7.04 -11.23 9.77
N THR A 21 6.09 -11.73 8.99
CA THR A 21 4.94 -10.99 8.48
C THR A 21 3.68 -11.79 8.74
N THR A 22 2.52 -11.22 8.47
CA THR A 22 1.29 -12.03 8.37
C THR A 22 1.30 -12.81 7.04
N ALA A 23 0.49 -13.85 6.93
CA ALA A 23 0.39 -14.63 5.69
C ALA A 23 -0.39 -13.92 4.55
N ILE A 24 -0.87 -12.69 4.76
CA ILE A 24 -1.74 -11.97 3.81
C ILE A 24 -1.22 -10.53 3.61
N CYS A 25 -1.35 -10.01 2.39
CA CYS A 25 -0.80 -8.71 2.01
C CYS A 25 -1.37 -7.52 2.83
N SER A 26 -2.69 -7.34 2.89
CA SER A 26 -3.30 -6.20 3.60
C SER A 26 -3.02 -6.21 5.11
N PRO A 27 -3.17 -7.32 5.84
CA PRO A 27 -2.81 -7.37 7.26
C PRO A 27 -1.33 -7.07 7.50
N THR A 28 -0.42 -7.57 6.66
CA THR A 28 1.02 -7.23 6.74
C THR A 28 1.26 -5.74 6.52
N ARG A 29 0.60 -5.13 5.54
CA ARG A 29 0.74 -3.69 5.24
C ARG A 29 0.16 -2.82 6.36
N ALA A 30 -0.96 -3.22 6.95
CA ALA A 30 -1.52 -2.54 8.12
C ALA A 30 -0.57 -2.60 9.32
N CYS A 31 0.01 -3.77 9.60
CA CYS A 31 1.06 -3.89 10.63
C CYS A 31 2.26 -2.99 10.34
N LEU A 32 2.76 -2.99 9.09
CA LEU A 32 3.91 -2.18 8.69
C LEU A 32 3.68 -0.69 8.89
N LEU A 33 2.51 -0.18 8.47
CA LEU A 33 2.21 1.24 8.53
C LEU A 33 1.87 1.70 9.95
N THR A 34 1.23 0.88 10.76
CA THR A 34 0.72 1.31 12.08
C THR A 34 1.60 0.87 13.25
N GLY A 35 2.50 -0.11 13.04
CA GLY A 35 3.25 -0.76 14.11
C GLY A 35 2.36 -1.60 15.06
N ARG A 36 1.10 -1.86 14.70
CA ARG A 36 0.12 -2.56 15.55
C ARG A 36 -0.29 -3.90 14.96
N ASN A 37 -0.80 -4.78 15.81
CA ASN A 37 -1.42 -6.02 15.36
C ASN A 37 -2.61 -5.72 14.43
N HIS A 38 -2.67 -6.39 13.28
CA HIS A 38 -3.66 -6.13 12.24
C HIS A 38 -5.12 -6.30 12.69
N HIS A 39 -5.43 -7.19 13.63
CA HIS A 39 -6.79 -7.29 14.20
C HIS A 39 -7.14 -6.07 15.07
N ARG A 40 -6.15 -5.43 15.70
CA ARG A 40 -6.39 -4.22 16.52
C ARG A 40 -6.74 -3.01 15.68
N VAL A 41 -6.34 -3.00 14.40
CA VAL A 41 -6.56 -1.89 13.47
C VAL A 41 -7.57 -2.23 12.37
N GLY A 42 -8.48 -3.19 12.62
CA GLY A 42 -9.56 -3.48 11.67
C GLY A 42 -9.18 -4.32 10.44
N MET A 43 -7.92 -4.77 10.32
CA MET A 43 -7.38 -5.47 9.15
C MET A 43 -7.13 -6.96 9.43
N GLY A 44 -8.13 -7.68 9.92
CA GLY A 44 -8.07 -9.11 10.17
C GLY A 44 -8.04 -9.99 8.90
N MET A 45 -8.42 -9.44 7.75
CA MET A 45 -8.44 -10.09 6.43
C MET A 45 -8.25 -9.03 5.34
N LEU A 46 -8.46 -9.39 4.07
CA LEU A 46 -8.42 -8.45 2.94
C LEU A 46 -9.52 -7.37 3.07
N PRO A 47 -9.24 -6.11 2.70
CA PRO A 47 -10.23 -5.03 2.67
C PRO A 47 -11.30 -5.29 1.60
N ASP A 48 -11.05 -6.23 0.69
CA ASP A 48 -11.99 -6.71 -0.31
C ASP A 48 -13.15 -7.53 0.27
N LEU A 49 -12.99 -8.08 1.47
CA LEU A 49 -13.97 -8.96 2.13
C LEU A 49 -14.16 -8.51 3.59
N PRO A 50 -14.69 -7.30 3.83
CA PRO A 50 -14.92 -6.82 5.18
C PRO A 50 -16.02 -7.65 5.86
N MET A 51 -15.87 -7.85 7.16
CA MET A 51 -16.80 -8.60 7.99
C MET A 51 -17.34 -7.72 9.11
N ARG A 52 -18.58 -7.98 9.54
CA ARG A 52 -19.23 -7.27 10.66
C ARG A 52 -18.76 -7.81 12.02
N HIS A 53 -17.45 -7.96 12.18
CA HIS A 53 -16.83 -8.39 13.43
C HIS A 53 -15.68 -7.43 13.81
N PRO A 54 -15.49 -7.10 15.10
CA PRO A 54 -14.39 -6.26 15.54
C PRO A 54 -13.04 -6.79 15.01
N GLY A 55 -12.25 -5.87 14.47
CA GLY A 55 -10.94 -6.20 13.89
C GLY A 55 -10.96 -6.71 12.44
N TYR A 56 -12.13 -6.79 11.78
CA TYR A 56 -12.27 -7.25 10.40
C TYR A 56 -13.06 -6.27 9.51
N THR A 57 -13.07 -5.00 9.88
CA THR A 57 -13.78 -3.93 9.16
C THR A 57 -13.21 -3.68 7.76
N GLY A 58 -11.97 -4.11 7.49
CA GLY A 58 -11.29 -3.88 6.22
C GLY A 58 -10.68 -2.49 6.08
N ALA A 59 -10.65 -1.70 7.16
CA ALA A 59 -10.10 -0.35 7.17
C ALA A 59 -9.37 -0.06 8.48
N ILE A 60 -8.25 0.65 8.37
CA ILE A 60 -7.50 1.18 9.52
C ILE A 60 -8.29 2.33 10.12
N GLY A 61 -8.73 2.17 11.37
CA GLY A 61 -9.44 3.20 12.13
C GLY A 61 -8.57 4.41 12.46
N ASP A 62 -9.21 5.50 12.88
CA ASP A 62 -8.52 6.76 13.22
C ASP A 62 -7.85 6.71 14.60
N ASP A 63 -8.06 5.63 15.36
CA ASP A 63 -7.38 5.35 16.61
C ASP A 63 -5.93 4.87 16.40
N ALA A 64 -5.52 4.61 15.15
CA ALA A 64 -4.19 4.15 14.77
C ALA A 64 -3.54 5.04 13.69
N ALA A 65 -2.61 5.89 14.12
CA ALA A 65 -1.79 6.65 13.19
C ALA A 65 -0.87 5.75 12.36
N THR A 66 -0.69 6.09 11.09
CA THR A 66 0.35 5.48 10.25
C THR A 66 1.69 6.18 10.48
N ILE A 67 2.79 5.49 10.15
CA ILE A 67 4.13 6.06 10.13
C ILE A 67 4.22 7.28 9.21
N ALA A 68 3.43 7.32 8.13
CA ALA A 68 3.37 8.47 7.24
C ALA A 68 2.73 9.69 7.92
N GLN A 69 1.64 9.51 8.68
CA GLN A 69 1.05 10.60 9.46
C GLN A 69 2.04 11.14 10.49
N VAL A 70 2.68 10.24 11.25
CA VAL A 70 3.67 10.63 12.26
C VAL A 70 4.86 11.38 11.64
N LEU A 71 5.42 10.89 10.54
CA LEU A 71 6.56 11.54 9.88
C LEU A 71 6.16 12.89 9.25
N ARG A 72 4.97 12.99 8.68
CA ARG A 72 4.46 14.23 8.10
C ARG A 72 4.27 15.32 9.15
N ASP A 73 3.77 14.96 10.34
CA ASP A 73 3.64 15.90 11.46
C ASP A 73 5.01 16.41 11.94
N GLU A 74 6.07 15.63 11.73
CA GLU A 74 7.48 16.01 11.99
C GLU A 74 8.16 16.71 10.79
N GLY A 75 7.40 17.12 9.77
CA GLY A 75 7.90 17.92 8.64
C GLY A 75 8.55 17.13 7.51
N TYR A 76 8.42 15.80 7.48
CA TYR A 76 8.85 15.00 6.34
C TYR A 76 7.85 15.12 5.18
N ALA A 77 8.38 15.20 3.96
CA ALA A 77 7.58 14.92 2.77
C ALA A 77 7.37 13.40 2.63
N THR A 78 6.12 12.97 2.47
CA THR A 78 5.77 11.54 2.44
C THR A 78 5.22 11.12 1.07
N PHE A 79 5.79 10.07 0.49
CA PHE A 79 5.39 9.55 -0.82
C PHE A 79 5.30 8.02 -0.76
N ALA A 80 4.16 7.46 -1.18
CA ALA A 80 4.00 6.03 -1.46
C ALA A 80 4.00 5.74 -2.97
N VAL A 81 4.70 4.67 -3.37
CA VAL A 81 4.75 4.20 -4.75
C VAL A 81 4.39 2.71 -4.83
N GLY A 82 3.57 2.33 -5.81
CA GLY A 82 3.18 0.96 -6.11
C GLY A 82 1.87 0.50 -5.44
N LYS A 83 1.84 -0.75 -4.97
CA LYS A 83 0.64 -1.38 -4.41
C LYS A 83 0.26 -0.75 -3.07
N TRP A 84 -1.01 -0.35 -2.90
CA TRP A 84 -1.55 0.12 -1.62
C TRP A 84 -2.27 -0.99 -0.83
N HIS A 85 -3.40 -1.50 -1.34
CA HIS A 85 -4.18 -2.62 -0.79
C HIS A 85 -4.65 -2.50 0.67
N LEU A 86 -5.06 -1.28 1.06
CA LEU A 86 -5.68 -0.99 2.36
C LEU A 86 -7.03 -0.24 2.22
N THR A 87 -7.55 -0.14 1.00
CA THR A 87 -8.83 0.52 0.67
C THR A 87 -9.89 -0.53 0.34
N PRO A 88 -11.03 -0.54 1.06
CA PRO A 88 -12.18 -1.39 0.75
C PRO A 88 -12.64 -1.25 -0.71
N ARG A 89 -13.16 -2.33 -1.32
CA ARG A 89 -13.55 -2.33 -2.75
C ARG A 89 -14.55 -1.24 -3.10
N ASP A 90 -15.52 -1.01 -2.23
CA ASP A 90 -16.58 -0.02 -2.36
C ASP A 90 -16.10 1.43 -2.14
N GLN A 91 -14.88 1.63 -1.65
CA GLN A 91 -14.29 2.95 -1.40
C GLN A 91 -13.24 3.35 -2.44
N ARG A 92 -13.08 2.60 -3.54
CA ARG A 92 -12.13 2.92 -4.62
C ARG A 92 -12.74 3.76 -5.74
N SER A 93 -13.95 4.29 -5.55
CA SER A 93 -14.56 5.15 -6.56
C SER A 93 -13.76 6.44 -6.74
N PRO A 94 -13.68 7.00 -7.96
CA PRO A 94 -13.17 8.35 -8.18
C PRO A 94 -13.92 9.44 -7.42
N SER A 95 -15.12 9.14 -6.88
CA SER A 95 -15.91 10.05 -6.05
C SER A 95 -15.63 9.92 -4.54
N GLY A 96 -14.72 9.03 -4.14
CA GLY A 96 -14.41 8.73 -2.75
C GLY A 96 -15.40 7.74 -2.10
N PRO A 97 -15.36 7.59 -0.77
CA PRO A 97 -14.54 8.36 0.18
C PRO A 97 -13.03 8.11 0.02
N PHE A 98 -12.21 9.09 0.41
CA PHE A 98 -10.75 9.05 0.25
C PHE A 98 -9.99 8.78 1.56
N ASP A 99 -10.68 8.56 2.67
CA ASP A 99 -10.08 8.41 4.00
C ASP A 99 -9.14 7.20 4.12
N THR A 100 -9.42 6.14 3.36
CA THR A 100 -8.63 4.91 3.34
C THR A 100 -7.64 4.86 2.16
N TRP A 101 -7.56 5.92 1.36
CA TRP A 101 -6.56 6.08 0.30
C TRP A 101 -5.22 6.52 0.89
N PRO A 102 -4.10 6.41 0.15
CA PRO A 102 -2.78 6.82 0.65
C PRO A 102 -2.74 8.24 1.22
N LEU A 103 -3.35 9.21 0.53
CA LEU A 103 -3.37 10.61 0.99
C LEU A 103 -4.19 10.80 2.28
N GLY A 104 -5.31 10.06 2.42
CA GLY A 104 -6.09 10.01 3.66
C GLY A 104 -5.34 9.36 4.83
N LYS A 105 -4.27 8.60 4.54
CA LYS A 105 -3.44 7.90 5.52
C LYS A 105 -2.02 8.44 5.64
N GLY A 106 -1.85 9.73 5.39
CA GLY A 106 -0.65 10.48 5.78
C GLY A 106 0.40 10.68 4.69
N PHE A 107 0.18 10.16 3.49
CA PHE A 107 1.07 10.42 2.35
C PHE A 107 0.71 11.75 1.69
N ASP A 108 1.69 12.56 1.32
CA ASP A 108 1.47 13.78 0.55
C ASP A 108 1.23 13.45 -0.93
N ARG A 109 1.94 12.44 -1.44
CA ARG A 109 1.84 11.97 -2.83
C ARG A 109 1.65 10.47 -2.92
N PHE A 110 1.01 10.03 -4.00
CA PHE A 110 0.87 8.61 -4.34
C PHE A 110 0.96 8.35 -5.83
N TYR A 111 1.60 7.25 -6.20
CA TYR A 111 1.56 6.73 -7.57
C TYR A 111 1.54 5.20 -7.55
N GLY A 112 0.50 4.60 -8.11
CA GLY A 112 0.39 3.14 -8.13
C GLY A 112 -1.06 2.68 -8.19
N PHE A 113 -1.41 1.62 -7.47
CA PHE A 113 -2.75 1.01 -7.55
C PHE A 113 -3.29 0.61 -6.18
N LEU A 114 -4.62 0.70 -6.01
CA LEU A 114 -5.30 0.42 -4.74
C LEU A 114 -5.56 -1.07 -4.50
N GLY A 115 -5.68 -1.85 -5.57
CA GLY A 115 -6.07 -3.26 -5.54
C GLY A 115 -5.06 -4.21 -4.90
N GLY A 116 -5.52 -5.45 -4.69
CA GLY A 116 -4.69 -6.55 -4.23
C GLY A 116 -3.79 -7.15 -5.29
N ASP A 117 -4.11 -6.88 -6.53
CA ASP A 117 -3.45 -7.35 -7.72
C ASP A 117 -3.63 -6.26 -8.78
N ALA A 118 -2.78 -6.32 -9.80
CA ALA A 118 -2.87 -5.46 -10.96
C ALA A 118 -2.31 -6.21 -12.17
N ASN A 119 -2.94 -6.02 -13.33
CA ASN A 119 -2.32 -6.43 -14.58
C ASN A 119 -1.09 -5.54 -14.81
N GLN A 120 0.11 -6.14 -14.84
CA GLN A 120 1.36 -5.38 -14.94
C GLN A 120 1.60 -4.76 -16.33
N TRP A 121 0.85 -5.18 -17.34
CA TRP A 121 0.92 -4.65 -18.71
C TRP A 121 -0.17 -3.60 -18.98
N ALA A 122 -1.29 -3.68 -18.28
CA ALA A 122 -2.40 -2.72 -18.38
C ALA A 122 -2.99 -2.43 -16.98
N PRO A 123 -2.23 -1.77 -16.09
CA PRO A 123 -2.64 -1.52 -14.72
C PRO A 123 -3.67 -0.39 -14.64
N GLU A 124 -4.58 -0.51 -13.67
CA GLU A 124 -5.37 0.62 -13.22
C GLU A 124 -4.51 1.48 -12.28
N LEU A 125 -4.10 2.66 -12.74
CA LEU A 125 -3.19 3.53 -12.02
C LEU A 125 -3.91 4.72 -11.39
N ILE A 126 -3.38 5.14 -10.25
CA ILE A 126 -3.80 6.32 -9.51
C ILE A 126 -2.59 7.17 -9.26
N ARG A 127 -2.74 8.45 -9.56
CA ARG A 127 -1.86 9.52 -9.14
C ARG A 127 -2.60 10.37 -8.12
N ASP A 128 -2.11 10.34 -6.88
CA ASP A 128 -2.71 10.99 -5.72
C ASP A 128 -4.13 10.47 -5.44
N GLN A 129 -5.18 11.17 -5.88
CA GLN A 129 -6.60 10.75 -5.77
C GLN A 129 -7.28 10.59 -7.14
N THR A 130 -6.53 10.67 -8.23
CA THR A 130 -7.07 10.65 -9.59
C THR A 130 -6.61 9.41 -10.32
N TYR A 131 -7.56 8.72 -10.95
CA TYR A 131 -7.25 7.65 -11.90
C TYR A 131 -6.55 8.22 -13.13
N VAL A 132 -5.47 7.57 -13.55
CA VAL A 132 -4.68 7.98 -14.71
C VAL A 132 -4.38 6.78 -15.60
N ASP A 133 -4.28 7.04 -16.89
CA ASP A 133 -3.86 6.02 -17.84
C ASP A 133 -2.35 5.76 -17.71
N PRO A 134 -1.89 4.51 -17.96
CA PRO A 134 -0.48 4.23 -18.15
C PRO A 134 0.11 5.08 -19.28
N PRO A 135 1.40 5.45 -19.21
CA PRO A 135 2.02 6.32 -20.22
C PRO A 135 2.13 5.69 -21.61
N ARG A 136 2.05 4.36 -21.70
CA ARG A 136 2.15 3.54 -22.92
C ARG A 136 1.32 2.26 -22.77
N GLY A 137 0.90 1.67 -23.88
CA GLY A 137 0.20 0.38 -23.88
C GLY A 137 1.14 -0.85 -23.90
N PRO A 138 0.62 -2.06 -23.61
CA PRO A 138 1.37 -3.32 -23.72
C PRO A 138 2.06 -3.52 -25.08
N GLU A 139 1.43 -3.08 -26.16
CA GLU A 139 1.91 -3.16 -27.53
C GLU A 139 3.17 -2.34 -27.78
N GLU A 140 3.40 -1.32 -26.95
CA GLU A 140 4.62 -0.50 -26.94
C GLU A 140 5.67 -1.01 -25.95
N GLY A 141 5.48 -2.23 -25.43
CA GLY A 141 6.38 -2.88 -24.48
C GLY A 141 6.26 -2.37 -23.05
N TYR A 142 5.18 -1.68 -22.70
CA TYR A 142 4.99 -1.16 -21.35
C TYR A 142 4.88 -2.26 -20.30
N HIS A 143 5.66 -2.16 -19.22
CA HIS A 143 5.48 -2.95 -18.02
C HIS A 143 5.55 -2.03 -16.80
N LEU A 144 4.67 -2.23 -15.83
CA LEU A 144 4.54 -1.35 -14.65
C LEU A 144 5.86 -1.11 -13.91
N SER A 145 6.78 -2.09 -13.91
CA SER A 145 8.09 -1.93 -13.26
C SER A 145 9.00 -0.85 -13.87
N GLU A 146 8.74 -0.40 -15.10
CA GLU A 146 9.49 0.69 -15.73
C GLU A 146 8.97 2.08 -15.31
N ASP A 147 7.76 2.13 -14.74
CA ASP A 147 7.02 3.35 -14.43
C ASP A 147 6.96 3.65 -12.91
N LEU A 148 7.31 2.65 -12.08
CA LEU A 148 7.46 2.78 -10.63
C LEU A 148 8.92 3.06 -10.25
#